data_AF-A0A853FHY2-F1
#
_entry.id   AF-A0A853FHY2-F1
#
_cell.length_a   1.000
_cell.length_b   1.000
_cell.length_c   1.000
_cell.angle_alpha   90.00
_cell.angle_beta   90.00
_cell.angle_gamma   90.00
#
_symmetry.space_group_name_H-M   'P 1'
#
loop_
_entity.id
_entity.type
_entity.pdbx_description
1 polymer ?
#
loop_
_entity_poly.entity_id
_entity_poly.type
_entity_poly.pdbx_seq_one_letter_code
_entity_poly.pdbx_strand_id
1 'polypeptide(L)'
;MHLLLGAALLAAPFVQDDPICADLQRLSAATADAQAYASLYRSDFAPRLLRGCFRSEGYFCSQTMLPSEITHETMAGRIAACLPGATVAPGKPWPGLGHTVVTGGGLVVDLEESGSERAHVGRILRIQIKPAAKPQP
;
A
#
# COMPACT_ATOMS: atom_id res chain seq x y z
N MET A 1 -15.21 46.27 16.51
CA MET A 1 -14.59 45.74 15.28
C MET A 1 -13.24 45.12 15.61
N HIS A 2 -13.16 43.86 16.00
CA HIS A 2 -11.89 43.13 16.09
C HIS A 2 -12.01 41.83 15.30
N LEU A 3 -11.27 41.82 14.18
CA LEU A 3 -10.95 40.67 13.34
C LEU A 3 -10.09 39.70 14.13
N LEU A 4 -10.43 38.41 14.14
CA LEU A 4 -9.45 37.34 14.31
C LEU A 4 -9.80 36.20 13.35
N LEU A 5 -9.25 36.31 12.15
CA LEU A 5 -9.03 35.18 11.24
C LEU A 5 -8.01 34.25 11.92
N GLY A 6 -8.48 33.19 12.56
CA GLY A 6 -7.65 32.07 12.97
C GLY A 6 -7.57 31.04 11.84
N ALA A 7 -6.71 31.30 10.84
CA ALA A 7 -6.34 30.27 9.87
C ALA A 7 -5.40 29.28 10.55
N ALA A 8 -5.97 28.22 11.13
CA ALA A 8 -5.21 27.05 11.52
C ALA A 8 -4.73 26.33 10.26
N LEU A 9 -3.52 26.67 9.78
CA LEU A 9 -2.79 25.80 8.87
C LEU A 9 -2.53 24.49 9.63
N LEU A 10 -3.33 23.48 9.32
CA LEU A 10 -3.03 22.10 9.65
C LEU A 10 -1.69 21.75 9.02
N ALA A 11 -0.63 21.80 9.83
CA ALA A 11 0.66 21.24 9.51
C ALA A 11 0.47 19.73 9.32
N ALA A 12 0.27 19.30 8.07
CA ALA A 12 0.40 17.90 7.72
C ALA A 12 1.89 17.55 7.91
N PRO A 13 2.24 16.64 8.84
CA PRO A 13 3.62 16.22 8.98
C PRO A 13 4.04 15.57 7.67
N PHE A 14 5.21 15.98 7.19
CA PHE A 14 5.85 15.47 5.98
C PHE A 14 6.05 13.95 6.07
N VAL A 15 5.09 13.17 5.58
CA VAL A 15 5.26 11.74 5.24
C VAL A 15 5.89 11.62 3.85
N GLN A 16 6.91 12.43 3.55
CA GLN A 16 7.47 12.57 2.19
C GLN A 16 8.80 11.86 1.97
N ASP A 17 9.43 11.30 3.00
CA ASP A 17 10.74 10.64 2.88
C ASP A 17 10.67 9.12 2.72
N ASP A 18 9.50 8.49 2.81
CA ASP A 18 9.39 7.06 2.48
C ASP A 18 9.37 6.91 0.95
N PRO A 19 10.38 6.25 0.33
CA PRO A 19 10.45 6.10 -1.12
C PRO A 19 9.25 5.35 -1.72
N ILE A 20 8.48 4.60 -0.92
CA ILE A 20 7.29 3.91 -1.41
C ILE A 20 6.09 4.86 -1.60
N CYS A 21 6.05 5.99 -0.89
CA CYS A 21 4.89 6.89 -0.93
C CYS A 21 4.69 7.50 -2.32
N ALA A 22 5.75 7.82 -3.06
CA ALA A 22 5.63 8.37 -4.41
C ALA A 22 4.91 7.40 -5.37
N ASP A 23 5.24 6.11 -5.30
CA ASP A 23 4.63 5.08 -6.14
C ASP A 23 3.16 4.83 -5.72
N LEU A 24 2.87 4.83 -4.41
CA LEU A 24 1.51 4.68 -3.87
C LEU A 24 0.61 5.88 -4.19
N GLN A 25 1.14 7.10 -4.09
CA GLN A 25 0.43 8.33 -4.45
C GLN A 25 0.15 8.38 -5.96
N ARG A 26 1.10 7.95 -6.80
CA ARG A 26 0.89 7.83 -8.24
C ARG A 26 -0.22 6.83 -8.57
N LEU A 27 -0.24 5.67 -7.91
CA LEU A 27 -1.31 4.68 -8.05
C LEU A 27 -2.65 5.25 -7.59
N SER A 28 -2.66 5.86 -6.40
CA SER A 28 -3.86 6.46 -5.80
C SER A 28 -4.46 7.53 -6.71
N ALA A 29 -3.66 8.45 -7.23
CA ALA A 29 -4.12 9.48 -8.17
C ALA A 29 -4.72 8.88 -9.44
N ALA A 30 -4.14 7.78 -9.96
CA ALA A 30 -4.65 7.10 -11.14
C ALA A 30 -6.00 6.40 -10.90
N THR A 31 -6.38 6.09 -9.64
CA THR A 31 -7.69 5.45 -9.36
C THR A 31 -8.89 6.35 -9.60
N ALA A 32 -8.69 7.68 -9.69
CA ALA A 32 -9.77 8.62 -9.98
C ALA A 32 -10.28 8.53 -11.43
N ASP A 33 -9.50 7.92 -12.34
CA ASP A 33 -9.85 7.75 -13.75
C ASP A 33 -9.44 6.34 -14.22
N ALA A 34 -10.43 5.55 -14.66
CA ALA A 34 -10.21 4.19 -15.15
C ALA A 34 -9.19 4.13 -16.31
N GLN A 35 -9.17 5.14 -17.19
CA GLN A 35 -8.21 5.21 -18.29
C GLN A 35 -6.79 5.52 -17.79
N ALA A 36 -6.66 6.38 -16.79
CA ALA A 36 -5.36 6.69 -16.16
C ALA A 36 -4.78 5.45 -15.49
N TYR A 37 -5.58 4.71 -14.71
CA TYR A 37 -5.13 3.46 -14.10
C TYR A 37 -4.75 2.41 -15.15
N ALA A 38 -5.58 2.23 -16.19
CA ALA A 38 -5.29 1.31 -17.28
C ALA A 38 -4.05 1.72 -18.10
N SER A 39 -3.78 3.01 -18.26
CA SER A 39 -2.57 3.53 -18.89
C SER A 39 -1.33 3.22 -18.06
N LEU A 40 -1.39 3.48 -16.75
CA LEU A 40 -0.32 3.17 -15.81
C LEU A 40 -0.02 1.66 -15.80
N TYR A 41 -1.07 0.83 -15.74
CA TYR A 41 -0.94 -0.62 -15.78
C TYR A 41 -0.32 -1.13 -17.10
N ARG A 42 -0.58 -0.49 -18.24
CA ARG A 42 0.04 -0.88 -19.52
C ARG A 42 1.48 -0.40 -19.68
N SER A 43 1.90 0.61 -18.91
CA SER A 43 3.29 1.10 -18.90
C SER A 43 4.26 0.16 -18.17
N ASP A 44 5.56 0.48 -18.18
CA ASP A 44 6.60 -0.22 -17.41
C ASP A 44 6.61 0.15 -15.92
N PHE A 45 5.58 0.83 -15.43
CA PHE A 45 5.45 1.15 -14.03
C PHE A 45 5.27 -0.13 -13.18
N ALA A 46 6.08 -0.25 -12.13
CA ALA A 46 5.92 -1.22 -11.06
C ALA A 46 6.23 -0.52 -9.72
N PRO A 47 5.34 -0.58 -8.72
CA PRO A 47 5.57 0.08 -7.43
C PRO A 47 6.73 -0.59 -6.71
N ARG A 48 7.66 0.18 -6.14
CA ARG A 48 8.86 -0.35 -5.47
C ARG A 48 8.64 -0.57 -3.97
N LEU A 49 7.58 -1.31 -3.63
CA LEU A 49 7.27 -1.64 -2.22
C LEU A 49 8.22 -2.69 -1.65
N LEU A 50 8.61 -3.64 -2.49
CA LEU A 50 9.53 -4.74 -2.19
C LEU A 50 10.47 -4.94 -3.39
N ARG A 51 11.49 -5.80 -3.24
CA ARG A 51 12.44 -6.07 -4.33
C ARG A 51 11.83 -6.77 -5.55
N GLY A 52 10.73 -7.50 -5.38
CA GLY A 52 10.05 -8.21 -6.46
C GLY A 52 8.62 -7.72 -6.63
N CYS A 53 8.38 -6.80 -7.56
CA CYS A 53 7.05 -6.29 -7.89
C CYS A 53 6.77 -6.41 -9.39
N PHE A 54 5.58 -6.88 -9.75
CA PHE A 54 5.16 -7.08 -11.14
C PHE A 54 3.64 -6.90 -11.30
N ARG A 55 3.19 -6.84 -12.56
CA ARG A 55 1.78 -6.68 -12.94
C ARG A 55 1.03 -8.02 -12.92
N SER A 56 -0.18 -8.03 -12.37
CA SER A 56 -1.07 -9.19 -12.28
C SER A 56 -2.54 -8.70 -12.27
N GLU A 57 -3.43 -9.23 -11.43
CA GLU A 57 -4.74 -8.62 -11.14
C GLU A 57 -4.58 -7.34 -10.30
N GLY A 58 -3.94 -6.32 -10.89
CA GLY A 58 -3.36 -5.17 -10.20
C GLY A 58 -1.84 -5.26 -10.14
N TYR A 59 -1.24 -4.91 -9.01
CA TYR A 59 0.20 -5.05 -8.79
C TYR A 59 0.44 -6.05 -7.68
N PHE A 60 1.41 -6.93 -7.88
CA PHE A 60 1.79 -7.93 -6.90
C PHE A 60 3.26 -7.78 -6.56
N CYS A 61 3.56 -7.70 -5.27
CA CYS A 61 4.90 -7.69 -4.73
C CYS A 61 5.13 -8.89 -3.82
N SER A 62 6.31 -9.48 -3.87
CA SER A 62 6.70 -10.59 -2.99
C SER A 62 8.17 -10.53 -2.67
N GLN A 63 8.51 -10.81 -1.41
CA GLN A 63 9.89 -10.94 -0.97
C GLN A 63 10.00 -11.99 0.15
N THR A 64 11.02 -12.84 0.04
CA THR A 64 11.43 -13.80 1.07
C THR A 64 12.62 -13.26 1.86
N MET A 65 12.96 -13.93 2.98
CA MET A 65 14.10 -13.53 3.84
C MET A 65 14.02 -12.07 4.30
N LEU A 66 12.82 -11.60 4.64
CA LEU A 66 12.63 -10.23 5.11
C LEU A 66 13.24 -10.00 6.50
N PRO A 67 13.80 -8.80 6.77
CA PRO A 67 14.19 -8.39 8.11
C PRO A 67 13.03 -8.50 9.13
N SER A 68 13.37 -8.62 10.41
CA SER A 68 12.41 -8.77 11.54
C SER A 68 11.37 -7.68 11.65
N GLU A 69 11.77 -6.48 11.28
CA GLU A 69 10.99 -5.27 11.35
C GLU A 69 10.02 -5.11 10.17
N ILE A 70 10.15 -5.92 9.11
CA ILE A 70 9.26 -5.87 7.95
C ILE A 70 8.24 -7.01 8.05
N THR A 71 7.07 -6.68 8.60
CA THR A 71 5.92 -7.58 8.78
C THR A 71 4.73 -7.06 7.97
N HIS A 72 3.65 -7.84 7.89
CA HIS A 72 2.40 -7.35 7.31
C HIS A 72 1.88 -6.11 8.03
N GLU A 73 2.04 -6.03 9.36
CA GLU A 73 1.55 -4.91 10.17
C GLU A 73 2.40 -3.65 9.98
N THR A 74 3.73 -3.77 10.03
CA THR A 74 4.62 -2.61 9.89
C THR A 74 4.56 -2.05 8.46
N MET A 75 4.48 -2.93 7.45
CA MET A 75 4.28 -2.50 6.07
C MET A 75 2.90 -1.89 5.86
N ALA A 76 1.84 -2.45 6.46
CA ALA A 76 0.50 -1.85 6.39
C ALA A 76 0.47 -0.43 6.98
N GLY A 77 1.14 -0.22 8.12
CA GLY A 77 1.28 1.11 8.72
C GLY A 77 1.98 2.11 7.80
N ARG A 78 3.08 1.69 7.14
CA ARG A 78 3.79 2.52 6.15
C ARG A 78 2.92 2.86 4.95
N ILE A 79 2.20 1.88 4.40
CA ILE A 79 1.30 2.07 3.26
C ILE A 79 0.15 3.02 3.63
N ALA A 80 -0.47 2.83 4.80
CA ALA A 80 -1.55 3.68 5.27
C ALA A 80 -1.11 5.14 5.45
N ALA A 81 0.12 5.38 5.91
CA ALA A 81 0.66 6.73 6.06
C ALA A 81 0.81 7.46 4.70
N CYS A 82 0.99 6.74 3.59
CA CYS A 82 1.12 7.30 2.25
C CYS A 82 -0.22 7.60 1.56
N LEU A 83 -1.34 7.05 2.05
CA LEU A 83 -2.62 7.03 1.34
C LEU A 83 -3.67 7.92 2.03
N PRO A 84 -4.36 8.81 1.30
CA PRO A 84 -5.35 9.69 1.90
C PRO A 84 -6.56 8.90 2.41
N GLY A 85 -6.94 9.15 3.67
CA GLY A 85 -8.08 8.52 4.32
C GLY A 85 -7.91 7.01 4.57
N ALA A 86 -6.66 6.52 4.62
CA ALA A 86 -6.42 5.10 4.75
C ALA A 86 -6.86 4.52 6.10
N THR A 87 -7.45 3.33 6.05
CA THR A 87 -7.80 2.52 7.21
C THR A 87 -7.08 1.18 7.12
N VAL A 88 -6.63 0.67 8.27
CA VAL A 88 -5.99 -0.64 8.40
C VAL A 88 -6.97 -1.58 9.10
N ALA A 89 -7.22 -2.74 8.50
CA ALA A 89 -8.11 -3.76 9.05
C ALA A 89 -7.44 -5.14 8.99
N PRO A 90 -7.76 -6.07 9.91
CA PRO A 90 -7.35 -7.46 9.76
C PRO A 90 -7.97 -8.05 8.49
N GLY A 91 -7.19 -8.83 7.75
CA GLY A 91 -7.68 -9.59 6.61
C GLY A 91 -8.40 -10.87 7.02
N LYS A 92 -8.84 -11.67 6.03
CA LYS A 92 -9.48 -12.96 6.30
C LYS A 92 -8.47 -13.89 7.02
N PRO A 93 -8.79 -14.41 8.21
CA PRO A 93 -7.86 -15.22 8.98
C PRO A 93 -7.59 -16.55 8.26
N TRP A 94 -6.31 -16.94 8.22
CA TRP A 94 -5.87 -18.25 7.76
C TRP A 94 -4.81 -18.81 8.73
N PRO A 95 -4.88 -20.09 9.13
CA PRO A 95 -3.91 -20.65 10.07
C PRO A 95 -2.46 -20.51 9.57
N GLY A 96 -1.61 -19.87 10.38
CA GLY A 96 -0.19 -19.66 10.06
C GLY A 96 0.09 -18.53 9.05
N LEU A 97 -0.90 -17.69 8.76
CA LEU A 97 -0.78 -16.53 7.88
C LEU A 97 -1.16 -15.24 8.63
N GLY A 98 -0.23 -14.30 8.74
CA GLY A 98 -0.54 -12.93 9.11
C GLY A 98 -1.20 -12.23 7.93
N HIS A 99 -2.30 -11.52 8.14
CA HIS A 99 -3.04 -10.89 7.05
C HIS A 99 -3.62 -9.53 7.47
N THR A 100 -3.26 -8.49 6.74
CA THR A 100 -3.78 -7.12 6.91
C THR A 100 -4.22 -6.54 5.59
N VAL A 101 -5.32 -5.80 5.61
CA VAL A 101 -5.84 -5.06 4.46
C VAL A 101 -5.77 -3.56 4.77
N VAL A 102 -5.16 -2.80 3.87
CA VAL A 102 -5.17 -1.33 3.88
C VAL A 102 -6.11 -0.86 2.78
N THR A 103 -7.09 -0.03 3.15
CA THR A 103 -8.01 0.60 2.20
C THR A 103 -7.86 2.11 2.30
N GLY A 104 -7.57 2.80 1.20
CA GLY A 104 -7.35 4.25 1.21
C GLY A 104 -6.96 4.77 -0.17
N GLY A 105 -7.21 6.06 -0.44
CA GLY A 105 -6.82 6.68 -1.70
C GLY A 105 -7.32 5.96 -2.97
N GLY A 106 -8.52 5.35 -2.90
CA GLY A 106 -9.09 4.57 -4.00
C GLY A 106 -8.45 3.20 -4.23
N LEU A 107 -7.53 2.76 -3.36
CA LEU A 107 -6.85 1.47 -3.42
C LEU A 107 -7.30 0.53 -2.31
N VAL A 108 -7.20 -0.76 -2.58
CA VAL A 108 -7.14 -1.84 -1.60
C VAL A 108 -5.79 -2.51 -1.74
N VAL A 109 -5.08 -2.62 -0.61
CA VAL A 109 -3.79 -3.28 -0.50
C VAL A 109 -3.91 -4.44 0.49
N ASP A 110 -3.75 -5.65 -0.03
CA ASP A 110 -3.80 -6.89 0.72
C ASP A 110 -2.36 -7.32 1.05
N LEU A 111 -2.06 -7.54 2.33
CA LEU A 111 -0.74 -7.91 2.83
C LEU A 111 -0.82 -9.26 3.53
N GLU A 112 -0.13 -10.25 2.98
CA GLU A 112 -0.04 -11.61 3.52
C GLU A 112 1.39 -11.92 3.97
N GLU A 113 1.56 -12.26 5.24
CA GLU A 113 2.82 -12.73 5.82
C GLU A 113 2.73 -14.22 6.13
N SER A 114 3.69 -14.99 5.64
CA SER A 114 3.86 -16.42 5.95
C SER A 114 5.29 -16.74 6.32
N GLY A 115 5.50 -17.96 6.83
CA GLY A 115 6.81 -18.42 7.25
C GLY A 115 7.18 -17.94 8.66
N SER A 116 8.45 -18.03 9.00
CA SER A 116 8.97 -17.57 10.29
C SER A 116 10.46 -17.33 10.21
N GLU A 117 11.04 -16.71 11.22
CA GLU A 117 12.51 -16.53 11.33
C GLU A 117 13.28 -17.86 11.34
N ARG A 118 12.61 -18.96 11.73
CA ARG A 118 13.20 -20.30 11.80
C ARG A 118 13.00 -21.11 10.52
N ALA A 119 12.20 -20.62 9.57
CA ALA A 119 11.97 -21.30 8.30
C ALA A 119 13.19 -21.15 7.38
N HIS A 120 13.49 -22.17 6.57
CA HIS A 120 14.62 -22.15 5.62
C HIS A 120 14.57 -20.97 4.63
N VAL A 121 13.36 -20.48 4.33
CA VAL A 121 13.10 -19.35 3.43
C VAL A 121 12.79 -18.04 4.18
N GLY A 122 12.91 -18.04 5.50
CA GLY A 122 12.57 -16.93 6.38
C GLY A 122 11.09 -16.56 6.34
N ARG A 123 10.80 -15.31 6.71
CA ARG A 123 9.49 -14.68 6.47
C ARG A 123 9.31 -14.33 5.01
N ILE A 124 8.08 -14.47 4.54
CA ILE A 124 7.64 -14.09 3.21
C ILE A 124 6.52 -13.07 3.37
N LEU A 125 6.66 -11.90 2.75
CA LEU A 125 5.56 -10.93 2.62
C LEU A 125 5.12 -10.87 1.17
N ARG A 126 3.82 -11.02 0.95
CA ARG A 126 3.14 -10.80 -0.32
C ARG A 126 2.23 -9.59 -0.18
N ILE A 127 2.21 -8.74 -1.20
CA ILE A 127 1.39 -7.54 -1.24
C ILE A 127 0.65 -7.51 -2.57
N GLN A 128 -0.67 -7.44 -2.54
CA GLN A 128 -1.49 -7.24 -3.73
C GLN A 128 -2.16 -5.86 -3.66
N ILE A 129 -2.01 -5.06 -4.71
CA ILE A 129 -2.58 -3.71 -4.83
C ILE A 129 -3.58 -3.70 -5.97
N LYS A 130 -4.79 -3.22 -5.70
CA LYS A 130 -5.85 -3.06 -6.70
C LYS A 130 -6.67 -1.81 -6.45
N PRO A 131 -7.35 -1.24 -7.46
CA PRO A 131 -8.37 -0.23 -7.23
C PRO A 131 -9.51 -0.80 -6.36
N ALA A 132 -10.07 0.02 -5.48
CA ALA A 132 -11.16 -0.37 -4.60
C ALA A 132 -12.49 -0.57 -5.36
N ALA A 133 -12.69 0.20 -6.44
CA ALA A 133 -13.76 -0.05 -7.41
C ALA A 133 -13.21 -0.93 -8.55
N LYS A 134 -13.93 -1.98 -8.95
CA LYS A 134 -13.61 -2.68 -10.20
C LYS A 134 -13.67 -1.64 -11.34
N PRO A 135 -12.64 -1.52 -12.20
CA PRO A 135 -12.79 -0.75 -13.43
C PRO A 135 -14.00 -1.30 -14.17
N GLN A 136 -15.02 -0.47 -14.41
CA GLN A 136 -16.13 -0.87 -15.27
C GLN A 136 -15.57 -1.10 -16.69
N PRO A 137 -15.97 -2.20 -17.36
CA PRO A 137 -15.51 -2.52 -18.70
C PRO A 137 -15.93 -1.47 -19.74
#